data_AF-F3BBW5-F1
#
_entry.id   AF-F3BBW5-F1
#
_cell.length_a   1.000
_cell.length_b   1.000
_cell.length_c   1.000
_cell.angle_alpha   90.00
_cell.angle_beta   90.00
_cell.angle_gamma   90.00
#
_symmetry.space_group_name_H-M   'P 1'
#
loop_
_entity.id
_entity.type
_entity.pdbx_description
1 polymer ?
#
loop_
_entity_poly.entity_id
_entity_poly.type
_entity_poly.pdbx_seq_one_letter_code
_entity_poly.pdbx_strand_id
1 'polypeptide(L)'
;MLTLAELKHFMPVPVLEENYPTAKYLKTHGTIFVSKSIATNVKISVYQNGYALYEISGLATVFPIWDCQNYRYEMEQNEISEQWFEKEAWYLRLILEGEDRINRNLETRQQRKSISYSAVSEEWGVLGSLEATVLETAIRKEMIQELLGLLTERQKEVVFEYFWEQKSQSEIAEKLGVSHAAVSKILTRAVTRLRKKCMEWKEAV
;
A
#
# COMPACT_ATOMS: atom_id res chain seq x y z
N MET A 1 14.41 30.94 2.62
CA MET A 1 13.95 29.61 2.16
C MET A 1 15.20 28.84 1.80
N LEU A 2 15.40 27.62 2.30
CA LEU A 2 16.57 26.81 1.93
C LEU A 2 16.39 26.30 0.49
N THR A 3 17.36 26.58 -0.38
CA THR A 3 17.35 26.10 -1.78
C THR A 3 18.01 24.73 -1.91
N LEU A 4 17.81 24.05 -3.04
CA LEU A 4 18.49 22.78 -3.30
C LEU A 4 20.00 22.95 -3.41
N ALA A 5 20.49 24.04 -4.01
CA ALA A 5 21.93 24.34 -4.11
C ALA A 5 22.55 24.54 -2.72
N GLU A 6 21.90 25.32 -1.85
CA GLU A 6 22.34 25.51 -0.47
C GLU A 6 22.36 24.18 0.29
N LEU A 7 21.31 23.36 0.13
CA LEU A 7 21.26 22.04 0.75
C LEU A 7 22.42 21.15 0.30
N LYS A 8 22.69 21.06 -1.00
CA LYS A 8 23.83 20.28 -1.53
C LYS A 8 25.15 20.80 -0.97
N HIS A 9 25.34 22.12 -0.91
CA HIS A 9 26.56 22.72 -0.35
C HIS A 9 26.84 22.33 1.11
N PHE A 10 25.80 22.22 1.95
CA PHE A 10 25.96 21.83 3.36
C PHE A 10 26.20 20.33 3.58
N MET A 11 25.87 19.50 2.59
CA MET A 11 25.85 18.05 2.76
C MET A 11 27.11 17.41 2.16
N PRO A 12 27.68 16.41 2.84
CA PRO A 12 28.77 15.64 2.25
C PRO A 12 28.27 14.93 0.99
N VAL A 13 29.17 14.79 0.01
CA VAL A 13 28.94 13.86 -1.11
C VAL A 13 29.06 12.44 -0.53
N PRO A 14 28.01 11.61 -0.61
CA PRO A 14 28.06 10.26 -0.05
C PRO A 14 29.15 9.45 -0.76
N VAL A 15 30.01 8.80 0.03
CA VAL A 15 30.95 7.82 -0.51
C VAL A 15 30.13 6.64 -1.00
N LEU A 16 30.38 6.21 -2.25
CA LEU A 16 29.83 4.98 -2.83
C LEU A 16 30.40 3.76 -2.09
N GLU A 17 29.99 3.54 -0.84
CA GLU A 17 30.13 2.24 -0.20
C GLU A 17 29.01 1.32 -0.69
N GLU A 18 29.26 0.01 -0.71
CA GLU A 18 28.49 -1.02 -1.44
C GLU A 18 26.96 -1.02 -1.20
N ASN A 19 26.44 -0.35 -0.16
CA ASN A 19 25.00 -0.30 0.12
C ASN A 19 24.53 1.05 0.69
N TYR A 20 23.41 1.56 0.17
CA TYR A 20 22.71 2.71 0.74
C TYR A 20 22.18 2.42 2.15
N PRO A 21 22.20 3.40 3.07
CA PRO A 21 21.60 3.23 4.39
C PRO A 21 20.10 2.94 4.27
N THR A 22 19.61 2.01 5.09
CA THR A 22 18.17 1.70 5.11
C THR A 22 17.37 2.80 5.79
N ALA A 23 16.09 2.93 5.46
CA ALA A 23 15.18 3.85 6.15
C ALA A 23 15.16 3.61 7.67
N LYS A 24 15.23 2.34 8.10
CA LYS A 24 15.31 1.97 9.51
C LYS A 24 16.60 2.48 10.15
N TYR A 25 17.74 2.33 9.47
CA TYR A 25 19.03 2.83 9.95
C TYR A 25 19.01 4.35 10.13
N LEU A 26 18.54 5.09 9.12
CA LEU A 26 18.46 6.55 9.21
C LEU A 26 17.56 7.01 10.36
N LYS A 27 16.38 6.40 10.54
CA LYS A 27 15.47 6.74 11.65
C LYS A 27 16.03 6.46 13.04
N THR A 28 16.96 5.51 13.16
CA THR A 28 17.48 5.04 14.45
C THR A 28 18.80 5.70 14.84
N HIS A 29 19.67 5.94 13.86
CA HIS A 29 21.05 6.43 14.10
C HIS A 29 21.34 7.74 13.36
N GLY A 30 20.51 8.12 12.39
CA GLY A 30 20.72 9.30 11.58
C GLY A 30 20.28 10.58 12.28
N THR A 31 20.99 11.67 12.00
CA THR A 31 20.61 13.02 12.45
C THR A 31 19.98 13.78 11.29
N ILE A 32 18.73 14.23 11.48
CA ILE A 32 17.99 15.01 10.48
C ILE A 32 18.58 16.43 10.40
N PHE A 33 18.92 16.86 9.20
CA PHE A 33 19.33 18.24 8.91
C PHE A 33 18.11 19.14 8.65
N VAL A 34 17.21 18.70 7.77
CA VAL A 34 15.97 19.41 7.45
C VAL A 34 14.86 18.42 7.11
N SER A 35 13.61 18.78 7.41
CA SER A 35 12.46 17.98 7.00
C SER A 35 11.29 18.86 6.57
N LYS A 36 10.43 18.31 5.72
CA LYS A 36 9.18 18.95 5.29
C LYS A 36 8.05 17.93 5.23
N SER A 37 6.90 18.33 5.74
CA SER A 37 5.62 17.64 5.55
C SER A 37 4.82 18.40 4.50
N ILE A 38 4.39 17.71 3.44
CA ILE A 38 3.58 18.31 2.35
C ILE A 38 2.10 18.04 2.57
N ALA A 39 1.76 16.84 3.02
CA ALA A 39 0.42 16.40 3.38
C ALA A 39 0.48 15.57 4.66
N THR A 40 -0.68 15.17 5.19
CA THR A 40 -0.81 14.36 6.42
C THR A 40 0.07 13.11 6.41
N ASN A 41 0.23 12.48 5.23
CA ASN A 41 0.94 11.22 5.07
C ASN A 41 2.19 11.31 4.20
N VAL A 42 2.68 12.52 3.88
CA VAL A 42 3.85 12.71 3.00
C VAL A 42 4.91 13.53 3.71
N LYS A 43 6.09 12.93 3.88
CA LYS A 43 7.24 13.55 4.55
C LYS A 43 8.53 13.28 3.79
N ILE A 44 9.34 14.32 3.63
CA ILE A 44 10.71 14.23 3.13
C ILE A 44 11.65 14.73 4.22
N SER A 45 12.69 13.96 4.54
CA SER A 45 13.71 14.32 5.54
C SER A 45 15.10 14.11 4.96
N VAL A 46 15.97 15.10 5.06
CA VAL A 46 17.38 14.99 4.66
C VAL A 46 18.23 14.84 5.92
N TYR A 47 19.14 13.88 5.91
CA TYR A 47 20.04 13.57 7.00
C TYR A 47 21.42 14.16 6.76
N GLN A 48 22.15 14.45 7.83
CA GLN A 48 23.48 15.08 7.79
C GLN A 48 24.53 14.26 6.99
N ASN A 49 24.28 12.98 6.75
CA ASN A 49 25.12 12.13 5.92
C ASN A 49 24.81 12.22 4.41
N GLY A 50 24.01 13.21 3.97
CA GLY A 50 23.72 13.46 2.55
C GLY A 50 22.63 12.57 1.94
N TYR A 51 21.89 11.81 2.76
CA TYR A 51 20.77 10.99 2.30
C TYR A 51 19.42 11.62 2.58
N ALA A 52 18.51 11.50 1.63
CA ALA A 52 17.11 11.82 1.77
C ALA A 52 16.30 10.55 2.05
N LEU A 53 15.34 10.66 2.97
CA LEU A 53 14.31 9.68 3.26
C LEU A 53 12.96 10.28 2.85
N TYR A 54 12.36 9.70 1.82
CA TYR A 54 10.99 10.02 1.41
C TYR A 54 10.03 8.98 1.98
N GLU A 55 8.93 9.44 2.57
CA GLU A 55 7.89 8.60 3.18
C GLU A 55 6.51 9.02 2.70
N ILE A 56 5.75 8.05 2.19
CA ILE A 56 4.37 8.25 1.75
C ILE A 56 3.51 7.05 2.17
N SER A 57 2.47 7.28 2.98
CA SER A 57 1.46 6.29 3.34
C SER A 57 2.02 4.92 3.78
N GLY A 58 3.09 4.91 4.58
CA GLY A 58 3.74 3.69 5.08
C GLY A 58 4.79 3.07 4.15
N LEU A 59 4.96 3.61 2.94
CA LEU A 59 6.08 3.32 2.05
C LEU A 59 7.24 4.28 2.33
N ALA A 60 8.45 3.82 2.06
CA ALA A 60 9.65 4.65 2.21
C ALA A 60 10.72 4.29 1.18
N THR A 61 11.49 5.29 0.77
CA THR A 61 12.67 5.13 -0.09
C THR A 61 13.79 6.04 0.41
N VAL A 62 15.03 5.56 0.23
CA VAL A 62 16.25 6.30 0.59
C VAL A 62 17.10 6.49 -0.66
N PHE A 63 17.65 7.68 -0.80
CA PHE A 63 18.51 8.04 -1.92
C PHE A 63 19.46 9.19 -1.52
N PRO A 64 20.66 9.25 -2.09
CA PRO A 64 21.55 10.38 -1.89
C PRO A 64 21.02 11.63 -2.59
N ILE A 65 21.17 12.79 -1.97
CA ILE A 65 20.69 14.04 -2.57
C ILE A 65 21.46 14.45 -3.83
N TRP A 66 22.70 13.97 -3.95
CA TRP A 66 23.61 14.32 -5.04
C TRP A 66 23.25 13.63 -6.36
N ASP A 67 22.56 12.48 -6.30
CA ASP A 67 22.06 11.78 -7.48
C ASP A 67 20.84 12.49 -8.11
N CYS A 68 20.25 13.45 -7.40
CA CYS A 68 19.13 14.25 -7.90
C CYS A 68 19.63 15.34 -8.85
N GLN A 69 19.79 14.98 -10.13
CA GLN A 69 20.19 15.87 -11.21
C GLN A 69 18.96 16.42 -11.96
N ASN A 70 19.02 16.49 -13.28
CA ASN A 70 17.88 16.79 -14.14
C ASN A 70 16.68 15.89 -13.82
N TYR A 71 15.49 16.36 -14.20
CA TYR A 71 14.26 15.62 -14.06
C TYR A 71 13.58 15.47 -15.41
N ARG A 72 13.19 14.23 -15.73
CA ARG A 72 12.36 13.91 -16.89
C ARG A 72 11.21 13.05 -16.42
N TYR A 73 10.00 13.53 -16.63
CA TYR A 73 8.81 12.73 -16.39
C TYR A 73 8.67 11.68 -17.50
N GLU A 74 8.44 10.42 -17.14
CA GLU A 74 8.55 9.29 -18.09
C GLU A 74 7.64 9.41 -19.32
N MET A 75 6.53 10.14 -19.21
CA MET A 75 5.55 10.33 -20.29
C MET A 75 5.79 11.58 -21.15
N GLU A 76 6.83 12.37 -20.86
CA GLU A 76 7.15 13.60 -21.57
C GLU A 76 8.55 13.58 -22.18
N GLN A 77 8.71 14.26 -23.32
CA GLN A 77 10.02 14.42 -23.98
C GLN A 77 10.87 15.53 -23.35
N ASN A 78 10.24 16.45 -22.60
CA ASN A 78 10.92 17.60 -22.04
C ASN A 78 11.66 17.23 -20.75
N GLU A 79 12.88 17.75 -20.63
CA GLU A 79 13.71 17.61 -19.44
C GLU A 79 13.81 18.95 -18.72
N ILE A 80 13.59 18.95 -17.41
CA ILE A 80 13.81 20.11 -16.54
C ILE A 80 15.22 20.00 -15.99
N SER A 81 16.04 21.03 -16.20
CA SER A 81 17.45 21.00 -15.82
C SER A 81 17.66 21.11 -14.31
N GLU A 82 18.75 20.52 -13.82
CA GLU A 82 19.16 20.62 -12.42
C GLU A 82 19.32 22.09 -11.96
N GLN A 83 19.86 22.97 -12.81
CA GLN A 83 20.09 24.37 -12.45
C GLN A 83 18.78 25.14 -12.20
N TRP A 84 17.66 24.66 -12.74
CA TRP A 84 16.34 25.19 -12.41
C TRP A 84 15.98 24.82 -10.96
N PHE A 85 16.11 23.55 -10.59
CA PHE A 85 15.81 23.07 -9.24
C PHE A 85 16.76 23.62 -8.17
N GLU A 86 18.02 23.87 -8.51
CA GLU A 86 19.04 24.43 -7.61
C GLU A 86 18.61 25.76 -6.97
N LYS A 87 17.81 26.55 -7.69
CA LYS A 87 17.29 27.86 -7.24
C LYS A 87 15.99 27.75 -6.47
N GLU A 88 15.32 26.62 -6.60
CA GLU A 88 14.01 26.35 -6.04
C GLU A 88 14.12 25.75 -4.63
N ALA A 89 12.98 25.61 -3.96
CA ALA A 89 12.92 25.04 -2.63
C ALA A 89 13.49 23.62 -2.60
N TRP A 90 14.36 23.34 -1.62
CA TRP A 90 15.18 22.13 -1.53
C TRP A 90 14.43 20.80 -1.70
N TYR A 91 13.15 20.77 -1.32
CA TYR A 91 12.35 19.55 -1.30
C TYR A 91 11.73 19.22 -2.65
N LEU A 92 11.64 20.16 -3.60
CA LEU A 92 10.87 19.96 -4.83
C LEU A 92 11.43 18.83 -5.69
N ARG A 93 12.72 18.89 -6.05
CA ARG A 93 13.38 17.82 -6.81
C ARG A 93 13.42 16.49 -6.07
N LEU A 94 13.59 16.54 -4.74
CA LEU A 94 13.70 15.34 -3.90
C LEU A 94 12.36 14.60 -3.78
N ILE A 95 11.24 15.31 -3.73
CA ILE A 95 9.91 14.66 -3.73
C ILE A 95 9.68 13.93 -5.04
N LEU A 96 10.01 14.57 -6.17
CA LEU A 96 9.88 13.94 -7.49
C LEU A 96 10.70 12.65 -7.56
N GLU A 97 11.95 12.69 -7.08
CA GLU A 97 12.79 11.48 -6.97
C GLU A 97 12.15 10.41 -6.08
N GLY A 98 11.59 10.83 -4.95
CA GLY A 98 10.92 9.96 -4.00
C GLY A 98 9.73 9.23 -4.61
N GLU A 99 8.84 9.97 -5.28
CA GLU A 99 7.67 9.44 -5.99
C GLU A 99 8.09 8.44 -7.08
N ASP A 100 9.02 8.83 -7.97
CA ASP A 100 9.47 7.97 -9.06
C ASP A 100 10.10 6.66 -8.56
N ARG A 101 10.86 6.72 -7.46
CA ARG A 101 11.44 5.52 -6.84
C ARG A 101 10.37 4.64 -6.20
N ILE A 102 9.37 5.22 -5.54
CA ILE A 102 8.25 4.46 -4.99
C ILE A 102 7.46 3.78 -6.11
N ASN A 103 7.14 4.49 -7.18
CA ASN A 103 6.41 3.96 -8.34
C ASN A 103 7.18 2.81 -9.00
N ARG A 104 8.46 2.99 -9.34
CA ARG A 104 9.30 1.91 -9.90
C ARG A 104 9.38 0.68 -9.00
N ASN A 105 9.47 0.87 -7.69
CA ASN A 105 9.48 -0.22 -6.71
C ASN A 105 8.14 -0.96 -6.66
N LEU A 106 7.03 -0.23 -6.72
CA LEU A 106 5.68 -0.80 -6.76
C LEU A 106 5.45 -1.57 -8.07
N GLU A 107 5.81 -0.99 -9.21
CA GLU A 107 5.73 -1.64 -10.52
C GLU A 107 6.58 -2.89 -10.58
N THR A 108 7.84 -2.86 -10.14
CA THR A 108 8.69 -4.05 -10.07
C THR A 108 8.08 -5.13 -9.18
N ARG A 109 7.46 -4.73 -8.06
CA ARG A 109 6.76 -5.67 -7.16
C ARG A 109 5.48 -6.23 -7.79
N GLN A 110 4.76 -5.43 -8.58
CA GLN A 110 3.59 -5.86 -9.33
C GLN A 110 4.00 -6.80 -10.46
N GLN A 111 5.03 -6.48 -11.23
CA GLN A 111 5.60 -7.32 -12.28
C GLN A 111 6.14 -8.65 -11.73
N ARG A 112 6.83 -8.64 -10.58
CA ARG A 112 7.25 -9.89 -9.89
C ARG A 112 6.07 -10.75 -9.42
N LYS A 113 4.90 -10.14 -9.23
CA LYS A 113 3.65 -10.83 -8.90
C LYS A 113 2.77 -11.07 -10.13
N SER A 114 3.12 -10.48 -11.27
CA SER A 114 2.44 -10.62 -12.55
C SER A 114 3.01 -11.85 -13.23
N ILE A 115 2.12 -12.75 -13.60
CA ILE A 115 2.44 -13.80 -14.56
C ILE A 115 2.58 -13.11 -15.93
N SER A 116 3.62 -13.44 -16.70
CA SER A 116 3.82 -12.91 -18.05
C SER A 116 2.62 -13.25 -18.95
N TYR A 117 2.11 -12.26 -19.67
CA TYR A 117 1.05 -12.41 -20.66
C TYR A 117 1.42 -13.29 -21.86
N SER A 118 2.70 -13.64 -22.06
CA SER A 118 3.10 -14.56 -23.13
C SER A 118 2.71 -16.02 -22.91
N ALA A 119 2.18 -16.36 -21.72
CA ALA A 119 1.77 -17.73 -21.37
C ALA A 119 0.26 -17.98 -21.41
N VAL A 120 -0.58 -16.97 -21.73
CA VAL A 120 -2.05 -17.13 -21.71
C VAL A 120 -2.70 -16.45 -22.92
N SER A 121 -3.07 -17.29 -23.89
CA SER A 121 -4.16 -17.26 -24.88
C SER A 121 -4.76 -15.92 -25.37
N GLU A 122 -4.86 -15.81 -26.70
CA GLU A 122 -5.48 -14.73 -27.49
C GLU A 122 -7.02 -14.64 -27.33
N GLU A 123 -7.53 -14.36 -26.13
CA GLU A 123 -8.97 -14.09 -25.94
C GLU A 123 -9.20 -12.81 -25.12
N TRP A 124 -8.68 -11.69 -25.62
CA TRP A 124 -8.75 -10.35 -25.03
C TRP A 124 -10.07 -9.61 -25.30
N GLY A 125 -11.20 -10.33 -25.29
CA GLY A 125 -12.53 -9.72 -25.34
C GLY A 125 -13.03 -9.19 -23.99
N VAL A 126 -12.31 -9.44 -22.89
CA VAL A 126 -12.83 -9.30 -21.51
C VAL A 126 -11.90 -8.45 -20.63
N LEU A 127 -11.48 -7.29 -21.13
CA LEU A 127 -11.02 -6.21 -20.23
C LEU A 127 -12.25 -5.42 -19.77
N GLY A 128 -13.04 -6.04 -18.89
CA GLY A 128 -14.04 -5.34 -18.09
C GLY A 128 -13.33 -4.35 -17.15
N SER A 129 -13.92 -3.17 -16.97
CA SER A 129 -13.51 -2.16 -16.01
C SER A 129 -13.12 -2.74 -14.64
N LEU A 130 -12.21 -2.05 -13.92
CA LEU A 130 -11.93 -2.34 -12.50
C LEU A 130 -13.17 -2.14 -11.58
N GLU A 131 -14.27 -1.64 -12.13
CA GLU A 131 -15.60 -1.76 -11.55
C GLU A 131 -16.16 -3.14 -11.89
N ALA A 132 -16.44 -3.94 -10.85
CA ALA A 132 -17.10 -5.22 -11.00
C ALA A 132 -18.34 -5.05 -11.89
N THR A 133 -18.41 -5.80 -12.99
CA THR A 133 -19.52 -5.70 -13.93
C THR A 133 -20.86 -5.90 -13.21
N VAL A 134 -21.96 -5.39 -13.78
CA VAL A 134 -23.31 -5.65 -13.25
C VAL A 134 -23.54 -7.16 -13.07
N LEU A 135 -22.95 -7.98 -13.94
CA LEU A 135 -22.94 -9.43 -13.81
C LEU A 135 -22.14 -9.92 -12.60
N GLU A 136 -20.90 -9.47 -12.41
CA GLU A 136 -20.09 -9.84 -11.23
C GLU A 136 -20.72 -9.43 -9.91
N THR A 137 -21.35 -8.25 -9.86
CA THR A 137 -22.06 -7.80 -8.67
C THR A 137 -23.31 -8.63 -8.38
N ALA A 138 -24.05 -9.06 -9.41
CA ALA A 138 -25.16 -9.98 -9.29
C ALA A 138 -24.70 -11.36 -8.81
N ILE A 139 -23.66 -11.93 -9.43
CA ILE A 139 -23.05 -13.21 -9.02
C ILE A 139 -22.60 -13.14 -7.56
N ARG A 140 -21.88 -12.09 -7.16
CA ARG A 140 -21.43 -11.94 -5.76
C ARG A 140 -22.60 -11.87 -4.79
N LYS A 141 -23.69 -11.19 -5.16
CA LYS A 141 -24.88 -11.09 -4.33
C LYS A 141 -25.58 -12.45 -4.17
N GLU A 142 -25.72 -13.21 -5.24
CA GLU A 142 -26.28 -14.57 -5.22
C GLU A 142 -25.40 -15.50 -4.38
N MET A 143 -24.07 -15.47 -4.58
CA MET A 143 -23.13 -16.26 -3.78
C MET A 143 -23.23 -15.95 -2.28
N ILE A 144 -23.34 -14.68 -1.89
CA ILE A 144 -23.51 -14.29 -0.48
C ILE A 144 -24.85 -14.79 0.06
N GLN A 145 -25.93 -14.73 -0.73
CA GLN A 145 -27.23 -15.25 -0.31
C GLN A 145 -27.21 -16.76 -0.11
N GLU A 146 -26.58 -17.52 -1.01
CA GLU A 146 -26.40 -18.96 -0.86
C GLU A 146 -25.57 -19.32 0.38
N LEU A 147 -24.45 -18.60 0.60
CA LEU A 147 -23.60 -18.78 1.77
C LEU A 147 -24.33 -18.50 3.07
N LEU A 148 -25.07 -17.40 3.15
CA LEU A 148 -25.89 -17.08 4.31
C LEU A 148 -27.01 -18.12 4.50
N GLY A 149 -27.54 -18.69 3.42
CA GLY A 149 -28.51 -19.80 3.46
C GLY A 149 -28.03 -21.05 4.20
N LEU A 150 -26.71 -21.28 4.30
CA LEU A 150 -26.12 -22.39 5.05
C LEU A 150 -26.09 -22.19 6.57
N LEU A 151 -26.31 -20.96 7.00
CA LEU A 151 -26.30 -20.58 8.40
C LEU A 151 -27.71 -20.63 8.99
N THR A 152 -27.79 -21.09 10.23
CA THR A 152 -29.01 -20.90 11.03
C THR A 152 -29.23 -19.42 11.34
N GLU A 153 -30.46 -19.00 11.61
CA GLU A 153 -30.76 -17.60 11.98
C GLU A 153 -29.88 -17.10 13.14
N ARG A 154 -29.63 -17.95 14.12
CA ARG A 154 -28.74 -17.61 15.25
C ARG A 154 -27.28 -17.43 14.83
N GLN A 155 -26.81 -18.17 13.84
CA GLN A 155 -25.48 -17.98 13.27
C GLN A 155 -25.41 -16.72 12.42
N LYS A 156 -26.45 -16.42 11.63
CA LYS A 156 -26.53 -15.19 10.82
C LYS A 156 -26.49 -13.95 11.72
N GLU A 157 -27.30 -13.94 12.77
CA GLU A 157 -27.33 -12.86 13.76
C GLU A 157 -25.93 -12.61 14.36
N VAL A 158 -25.27 -13.66 14.85
CA VAL A 158 -23.92 -13.55 15.44
C VAL A 158 -22.86 -13.12 14.41
N VAL A 159 -22.93 -13.63 13.17
CA VAL A 159 -22.01 -13.25 12.08
C VAL A 159 -22.22 -11.80 11.67
N PHE A 160 -23.47 -11.34 11.58
CA PHE A 160 -23.81 -9.95 11.26
C PHE A 160 -23.29 -8.99 12.34
N GLU A 161 -23.58 -9.26 13.61
CA GLU A 161 -23.11 -8.41 14.71
C GLU A 161 -21.58 -8.37 14.82
N TYR A 162 -20.89 -9.47 14.51
CA TYR A 162 -19.44 -9.54 14.61
C TYR A 162 -18.71 -8.92 13.41
N PHE A 163 -19.13 -9.22 12.18
CA PHE A 163 -18.40 -8.77 10.98
C PHE A 163 -18.93 -7.47 10.39
N TRP A 164 -20.23 -7.21 10.49
CA TRP A 164 -20.84 -5.99 9.94
C TRP A 164 -20.85 -4.87 10.97
N GLU A 165 -21.39 -5.13 12.16
CA GLU A 165 -21.48 -4.15 13.26
C GLU A 165 -20.18 -4.04 14.07
N GLN A 166 -19.20 -4.90 13.81
CA GLN A 166 -17.87 -4.93 14.45
C GLN A 166 -17.90 -5.05 15.99
N LYS A 167 -18.94 -5.69 16.54
CA LYS A 167 -19.04 -5.90 17.99
C LYS A 167 -18.10 -7.00 18.47
N SER A 168 -17.58 -6.83 19.68
CA SER A 168 -16.81 -7.87 20.36
C SER A 168 -17.69 -9.07 20.73
N GLN A 169 -17.08 -10.24 20.89
CA GLN A 169 -17.81 -11.45 21.31
C GLN A 169 -18.46 -11.28 22.69
N SER A 170 -17.91 -10.43 23.56
CA SER A 170 -18.48 -10.09 24.87
C SER A 170 -19.76 -9.26 24.73
N GLU A 171 -19.75 -8.22 23.90
CA GLU A 171 -20.94 -7.38 23.65
C GLU A 171 -22.05 -8.20 22.98
N ILE A 172 -21.69 -9.11 22.08
CA ILE A 172 -22.64 -10.04 21.46
C ILE A 172 -23.20 -11.01 22.51
N ALA A 173 -22.36 -11.53 23.39
CA ALA A 173 -22.78 -12.45 24.45
C ALA A 173 -23.78 -11.78 25.40
N GLU A 174 -23.51 -10.54 25.79
CA GLU A 174 -24.40 -9.71 26.60
C GLU A 174 -25.73 -9.45 25.88
N LYS A 175 -25.69 -8.97 24.63
CA LYS A 175 -26.89 -8.73 23.80
C LYS A 175 -27.76 -9.97 23.65
N LEU A 176 -27.13 -11.13 23.49
CA LEU A 176 -27.80 -12.40 23.21
C LEU A 176 -28.17 -13.21 24.47
N GLY A 177 -27.78 -12.74 25.66
CA GLY A 177 -28.05 -13.42 26.94
C GLY A 177 -27.35 -14.78 27.06
N VAL A 178 -26.17 -14.94 26.46
CA VAL A 178 -25.41 -16.20 26.44
C VAL A 178 -23.98 -16.01 26.93
N SER A 179 -23.24 -17.10 27.13
CA SER A 179 -21.82 -17.00 27.50
C SER A 179 -20.94 -16.62 26.29
N HIS A 180 -19.81 -15.95 26.56
CA HIS A 180 -18.78 -15.66 25.56
C HIS A 180 -18.34 -16.93 24.81
N ALA A 181 -18.16 -18.05 25.52
CA ALA A 181 -17.80 -19.33 24.92
C ALA A 181 -18.87 -19.85 23.94
N ALA A 182 -20.16 -19.60 24.21
CA ALA A 182 -21.23 -19.93 23.29
C ALA A 182 -21.15 -19.11 21.99
N VAL A 183 -20.91 -17.80 22.09
CA VAL A 183 -20.72 -16.92 20.92
C VAL A 183 -19.52 -17.37 20.09
N SER A 184 -18.39 -17.64 20.74
CA SER A 184 -17.17 -18.15 20.09
C SER A 184 -17.46 -19.43 19.30
N LYS A 185 -18.15 -20.39 19.92
CA LYS A 185 -18.53 -21.66 19.29
C LYS A 185 -19.49 -21.47 18.11
N ILE A 186 -20.43 -20.52 18.20
CA ILE A 186 -21.35 -20.17 17.11
C ILE A 186 -20.56 -19.59 15.93
N LEU A 187 -19.67 -18.62 16.18
CA LEU A 187 -18.82 -18.01 15.17
C LEU A 187 -17.93 -19.04 14.47
N THR A 188 -17.21 -19.87 15.24
CA THR A 188 -16.35 -20.91 14.66
C THR A 188 -17.15 -21.87 13.78
N ARG A 189 -18.31 -22.34 14.26
CA ARG A 189 -19.18 -23.24 13.47
C ARG A 189 -19.70 -22.58 12.20
N ALA A 190 -20.10 -21.31 12.27
CA ALA A 190 -20.58 -20.55 11.12
C ALA A 190 -19.45 -20.38 10.09
N VAL A 191 -18.29 -19.86 10.51
CA VAL A 191 -17.13 -19.64 9.63
C VAL A 191 -16.64 -20.95 9.01
N THR A 192 -16.56 -22.04 9.77
CA THR A 192 -16.15 -23.34 9.23
C THR A 192 -17.11 -23.86 8.17
N ARG A 193 -18.43 -23.68 8.34
CA ARG A 193 -19.44 -24.05 7.32
C ARG A 193 -19.27 -23.24 6.05
N LEU A 194 -19.15 -21.92 6.19
CA LEU A 194 -18.94 -21.02 5.06
C LEU A 194 -17.66 -21.37 4.30
N ARG A 195 -16.55 -21.55 5.02
CA ARG A 195 -15.26 -21.92 4.42
C ARG A 195 -15.33 -23.25 3.67
N LYS A 196 -15.98 -24.27 4.24
CA LYS A 196 -16.14 -25.56 3.55
C LYS A 196 -16.83 -25.37 2.21
N LYS A 197 -17.93 -24.62 2.16
CA LYS A 197 -18.64 -24.35 0.91
C LYS A 197 -17.80 -23.57 -0.10
N CYS A 198 -17.07 -22.56 0.35
CA CYS A 198 -16.17 -21.81 -0.53
C CYS A 198 -15.04 -22.67 -1.10
N MET A 199 -14.54 -23.68 -0.36
CA MET A 199 -13.53 -24.61 -0.88
C MET A 199 -14.14 -25.57 -1.92
N GLU A 200 -15.35 -26.10 -1.66
CA GLU A 200 -16.09 -26.92 -2.64
C GLU A 200 -16.32 -26.16 -3.96
N TRP A 201 -16.63 -24.86 -3.89
CA TRP A 201 -16.76 -24.03 -5.09
C TRP A 201 -15.45 -23.76 -5.82
N LYS A 202 -14.32 -23.70 -5.11
CA LYS A 202 -13.01 -23.53 -5.73
C LYS A 202 -12.50 -24.79 -6.44
N GLU A 203 -12.92 -25.96 -6.00
CA GLU A 203 -12.55 -27.25 -6.61
C GLU A 203 -13.44 -27.61 -7.81
N ALA A 204 -14.59 -26.94 -7.95
CA ALA A 204 -15.54 -27.14 -9.06
C ALA A 204 -15.29 -26.23 -10.28
N VAL A 205 -14.31 -25.33 -10.20
CA VAL A 205 -13.86 -24.40 -11.24
C VAL A 205 -12.46 -24.80 -11.69
#